data_AF-A0A1I2MZG5-F1
#
_entry.id   AF-A0A1I2MZG5-F1
#
_cell.length_a   1.000
_cell.length_b   1.000
_cell.length_c   1.000
_cell.angle_alpha   90.00
_cell.angle_beta   90.00
_cell.angle_gamma   90.00
#
_symmetry.space_group_name_H-M   'P 1'
#
loop_
_entity.id
_entity.type
_entity.pdbx_description
1 polymer ?
#
loop_
_entity_poly.entity_id
_entity_poly.type
_entity_poly.pdbx_seq_one_letter_code
_entity_poly.pdbx_strand_id
1 'polypeptide(L)'
;MAHKKGVGSSKNGRESASQRLGVKIWGGQKIVAGNIIVRQRGNKHFPGENVAQGKDDTLYALADGVVYFHRGRRNKSTVSVLSPEAYAEKTKKAEA
;
A
#
# COMPACT_ATOMS: atom_id res chain seq x y z
N MET A 1 -23.14 12.63 56.88
CA MET A 1 -21.87 12.09 56.33
C MET A 1 -22.16 10.80 55.60
N ALA A 2 -21.98 10.77 54.29
CA ALA A 2 -21.86 9.53 53.52
C ALA A 2 -20.50 9.61 52.79
N HIS A 3 -19.55 8.82 53.27
CA HIS A 3 -18.17 8.86 52.80
C HIS A 3 -18.04 8.27 51.39
N LYS A 4 -17.09 8.86 50.66
CA LYS A 4 -16.68 8.60 49.29
C LYS A 4 -16.35 7.13 48.99
N LYS A 5 -16.83 6.63 47.85
CA LYS A 5 -16.20 5.56 47.04
C LYS A 5 -16.46 5.91 45.57
N GLY A 6 -15.68 6.80 44.98
CA GLY A 6 -14.40 6.43 44.41
C GLY A 6 -14.54 6.66 42.92
N VAL A 7 -14.11 7.82 42.43
CA VAL A 7 -13.87 8.01 40.99
C VAL A 7 -12.65 7.16 40.68
N GLY A 8 -12.87 5.86 40.47
CA GLY A 8 -11.88 5.01 39.84
C GLY A 8 -11.63 5.63 38.48
N SER A 9 -10.40 6.06 38.22
CA SER A 9 -10.01 6.53 36.90
C SER A 9 -10.29 5.41 35.91
N SER A 10 -11.44 5.45 35.22
CA SER A 10 -11.78 4.49 34.19
C SER A 10 -10.94 4.81 32.97
N LYS A 11 -9.70 4.31 32.97
CA LYS A 11 -8.84 4.40 31.78
C LYS A 11 -9.37 3.40 30.77
N ASN A 12 -10.08 3.90 29.77
CA ASN A 12 -10.44 3.13 28.58
C ASN A 12 -9.18 2.89 27.74
N GLY A 13 -8.29 2.01 28.21
CA GLY A 13 -6.99 1.70 27.63
C GLY A 13 -7.02 0.52 26.65
N ARG A 14 -8.07 0.40 25.83
CA ARG A 14 -8.11 -0.63 24.78
C ARG A 14 -7.54 -0.07 23.48
N GLU A 15 -6.26 -0.35 23.24
CA GLU A 15 -5.63 -0.09 21.96
C GLU A 15 -5.43 -1.41 21.20
N SER A 16 -5.56 -1.35 19.87
CA SER A 16 -5.27 -2.48 18.99
C SER A 16 -3.80 -2.44 18.58
N ALA A 17 -3.17 -3.61 18.48
CA ALA A 17 -1.81 -3.72 17.97
C ALA A 17 -1.71 -3.22 16.51
N SER A 18 -0.55 -2.67 16.15
CA SER A 18 -0.28 -2.24 14.77
C SER A 18 -0.37 -3.42 13.80
N GLN A 19 -1.13 -3.22 12.72
CA GLN A 19 -1.42 -4.24 11.70
C GLN A 19 -0.35 -4.32 10.61
N ARG A 20 0.78 -3.59 10.76
CA ARG A 20 1.93 -3.60 9.83
C ARG A 20 1.55 -3.39 8.35
N LEU A 21 0.52 -2.58 8.12
CA LEU A 21 0.10 -2.15 6.78
C LEU A 21 1.15 -1.24 6.12
N GLY A 22 0.95 -0.90 4.86
CA GLY A 22 1.77 0.02 4.10
C GLY A 22 2.45 -0.61 2.89
N VAL A 23 3.21 0.23 2.20
CA VAL A 23 4.06 -0.14 1.06
C VAL A 23 5.21 -1.00 1.54
N LYS A 24 5.48 -2.08 0.82
CA LYS A 24 6.58 -3.03 1.09
C LYS A 24 7.70 -2.86 0.08
N ILE A 25 7.36 -2.61 -1.18
CA ILE A 25 8.30 -2.35 -2.27
C ILE A 25 7.93 -1.02 -2.92
N TRP A 26 8.91 -0.12 -2.99
CA TRP A 26 8.71 1.24 -3.47
C TRP A 26 8.91 1.35 -4.99
N GLY A 27 8.48 2.48 -5.56
CA GLY A 27 8.69 2.77 -6.99
C GLY A 27 10.17 2.77 -7.36
N GLY A 28 10.50 2.22 -8.53
CA GLY A 28 11.87 2.09 -9.03
C GLY A 28 12.63 0.89 -8.49
N GLN A 29 12.04 0.09 -7.59
CA GLN A 29 12.66 -1.12 -7.08
C GLN A 29 12.32 -2.34 -7.94
N LYS A 30 13.27 -3.27 -8.05
CA LYS A 30 13.07 -4.57 -8.68
C LYS A 30 12.16 -5.44 -7.82
N ILE A 31 11.30 -6.22 -8.45
CA ILE A 31 10.37 -7.14 -7.80
C ILE A 31 10.33 -8.47 -8.54
N VAL A 32 10.11 -9.53 -7.76
CA VAL A 32 9.88 -10.90 -8.24
C VAL A 32 8.38 -11.20 -8.18
N ALA A 33 7.88 -11.99 -9.13
CA ALA A 33 6.51 -12.47 -9.16
C ALA A 33 6.11 -13.12 -7.84
N GLY A 34 4.90 -12.84 -7.38
CA GLY A 34 4.37 -13.29 -6.08
C GLY A 34 4.72 -12.38 -4.90
N ASN A 35 5.68 -11.45 -5.02
CA ASN A 35 6.00 -10.53 -3.93
C ASN A 35 4.87 -9.52 -3.67
N ILE A 36 4.69 -9.17 -2.40
CA ILE A 36 3.72 -8.16 -1.96
C ILE A 36 4.29 -6.76 -2.19
N ILE A 37 3.53 -5.90 -2.87
CA ILE A 37 3.89 -4.51 -3.11
C ILE A 37 3.31 -3.61 -2.02
N VAL A 38 2.02 -3.76 -1.71
CA VAL A 38 1.32 -2.95 -0.70
C VAL A 38 0.34 -3.80 0.09
N ARG A 39 0.40 -3.73 1.42
CA ARG A 39 -0.69 -4.20 2.30
C ARG A 39 -1.54 -3.02 2.70
N GLN A 40 -2.82 -3.01 2.35
CA GLN A 40 -3.71 -1.87 2.60
C GLN A 40 -5.05 -2.31 3.19
N ARG A 41 -5.84 -1.33 3.61
CA ARG A 41 -7.25 -1.49 3.98
C ARG A 41 -8.04 -0.59 3.06
N GLY A 42 -8.86 -1.17 2.20
CA GLY A 42 -9.43 -0.47 1.06
C GLY A 42 -8.39 -0.12 0.01
N ASN A 43 -8.88 0.38 -1.14
CA ASN A 43 -8.07 0.71 -2.30
C ASN A 43 -7.53 2.15 -2.24
N LYS A 44 -6.42 2.33 -1.51
CA LYS A 44 -5.60 3.55 -1.62
C LYS A 44 -4.77 3.53 -2.91
N HIS A 45 -4.23 2.36 -3.22
CA HIS A 45 -3.56 2.05 -4.47
C HIS A 45 -4.37 1.01 -5.24
N PHE A 46 -4.55 1.23 -6.53
CA PHE A 46 -5.28 0.33 -7.42
C PHE A 46 -4.31 -0.57 -8.19
N PRO A 47 -4.70 -1.81 -8.52
CA PRO A 47 -3.90 -2.69 -9.37
C PRO A 47 -3.83 -2.12 -10.79
N GLY A 48 -2.63 -2.15 -11.36
CA GLY A 48 -2.34 -1.81 -12.74
C GLY A 48 -1.83 -3.03 -13.51
N GLU A 49 -0.89 -2.79 -14.42
CA GLU A 49 -0.30 -3.84 -15.25
C GLU A 49 0.57 -4.79 -14.41
N ASN A 50 0.45 -6.10 -14.66
CA ASN A 50 1.19 -7.16 -13.94
C ASN A 50 1.04 -7.13 -12.41
N VAL A 51 -0.05 -6.57 -11.90
CA VAL A 51 -0.37 -6.54 -10.48
C VAL A 51 -1.78 -7.08 -10.26
N ALA A 52 -1.92 -7.97 -9.29
CA ALA A 52 -3.21 -8.47 -8.86
C ALA A 52 -3.54 -8.02 -7.44
N GLN A 53 -4.83 -8.08 -7.13
CA GLN A 53 -5.40 -7.74 -5.84
C GLN A 53 -5.87 -9.00 -5.12
N GLY A 54 -5.46 -9.15 -3.86
CA GLY A 54 -5.95 -10.18 -2.96
C GLY A 54 -7.30 -9.83 -2.33
N LYS A 55 -7.88 -10.79 -1.61
CA LYS A 55 -9.17 -10.61 -0.90
C LYS A 55 -9.15 -9.48 0.14
N ASP A 56 -7.99 -9.19 0.74
CA ASP A 56 -7.80 -8.15 1.75
C ASP A 56 -7.27 -6.83 1.15
N ASP A 57 -7.51 -6.59 -0.13
CA ASP A 57 -7.03 -5.45 -0.92
C ASP A 57 -5.50 -5.36 -1.11
N THR A 58 -4.74 -6.34 -0.62
CA THR A 58 -3.28 -6.42 -0.80
C THR A 58 -2.92 -6.51 -2.27
N LEU A 59 -1.93 -5.72 -2.71
CA LEU A 59 -1.40 -5.76 -4.06
C LEU A 59 -0.14 -6.63 -4.11
N TYR A 60 -0.08 -7.52 -5.08
CA TYR A 60 1.07 -8.40 -5.32
C TYR A 60 1.42 -8.47 -6.82
N ALA A 61 2.69 -8.74 -7.11
CA ALA A 61 3.20 -8.83 -8.47
C ALA A 61 2.81 -10.16 -9.13
N LEU A 62 2.41 -10.10 -10.39
CA LEU A 62 2.18 -11.28 -11.24
C LEU A 62 3.42 -11.66 -12.07
N ALA A 63 4.30 -10.70 -12.31
CA ALA A 63 5.51 -10.87 -13.10
C ALA A 63 6.71 -10.17 -12.46
N ASP A 64 7.90 -10.55 -12.88
CA ASP A 64 9.14 -9.88 -12.50
C ASP A 64 9.28 -8.54 -13.22
N GLY A 65 9.90 -7.55 -12.56
CA GLY A 65 10.12 -6.25 -13.19
C GLY A 65 10.48 -5.16 -12.20
N VAL A 66 10.07 -3.94 -12.52
CA VAL A 66 10.25 -2.73 -11.70
C VAL A 66 8.90 -2.16 -11.32
N VAL A 67 8.72 -1.85 -10.03
CA VAL A 67 7.48 -1.27 -9.53
C VAL A 67 7.36 0.18 -9.99
N TYR A 68 6.23 0.53 -10.58
CA TYR A 68 5.90 1.88 -11.03
C TYR A 68 4.61 2.36 -10.37
N PHE A 69 4.69 3.50 -9.68
CA PHE A 69 3.54 4.19 -9.12
C PHE A 69 3.21 5.38 -10.01
N HIS A 70 1.96 5.47 -10.45
CA HIS A 70 1.48 6.68 -11.12
C HIS A 70 0.13 7.13 -10.57
N ARG A 71 -0.18 8.41 -10.74
CA ARG A 71 -1.51 8.96 -10.45
C ARG A 71 -2.26 9.15 -11.76
N GLY A 72 -3.40 8.48 -11.87
CA GLY A 72 -4.30 8.60 -13.02
C GLY A 72 -5.40 9.62 -12.78
N ARG A 73 -6.48 9.51 -13.58
CA ARG A 73 -7.66 10.39 -13.49
C ARG A 73 -8.24 10.40 -12.07
N ARG A 74 -8.66 11.58 -11.60
CA ARG A 74 -9.22 11.81 -10.24
C ARG A 74 -8.23 11.45 -9.11
N ASN A 75 -6.93 11.67 -9.31
CA ASN A 75 -5.87 11.40 -8.32
C ASN A 75 -5.82 9.94 -7.83
N LYS A 76 -6.35 8.99 -8.59
CA LYS A 76 -6.26 7.57 -8.25
C LYS A 76 -4.83 7.08 -8.42
N SER A 77 -4.21 6.64 -7.33
CA SER A 77 -2.89 6.03 -7.40
C SER A 77 -3.02 4.60 -7.89
N THR A 78 -2.29 4.24 -8.94
CA THR A 78 -2.25 2.88 -9.49
C THR A 78 -0.82 2.38 -9.46
N VAL A 79 -0.67 1.07 -9.25
CA VAL A 79 0.61 0.38 -9.13
C VAL A 79 0.72 -0.64 -10.25
N SER A 80 1.76 -0.53 -11.04
CA SER A 80 2.07 -1.47 -12.12
C SER A 80 3.47 -2.05 -11.91
N VAL A 81 3.69 -3.26 -12.41
CA VAL A 81 5.04 -3.84 -12.58
C VAL A 81 5.37 -3.82 -14.05
N LEU A 82 6.44 -3.11 -14.40
CA LEU A 82 6.86 -2.90 -15.78
C LEU A 82 8.22 -3.56 -16.02
N SER A 83 8.53 -3.86 -17.27
CA SER A 83 9.91 -4.20 -17.64
C SER A 83 10.84 -3.00 -17.34
N PRO A 84 12.14 -3.22 -17.06
CA PRO A 84 13.08 -2.14 -16.80
C PRO A 84 13.14 -1.09 -17.91
N GLU A 85 13.00 -1.54 -19.17
CA GLU A 85 12.97 -0.68 -20.35
C GLU A 85 11.70 0.20 -20.39
N ALA A 86 10.53 -0.41 -20.19
CA ALA A 86 9.25 0.30 -20.16
C ALA A 86 9.16 1.29 -18.98
N TYR A 87 9.77 0.95 -17.84
CA TYR A 87 9.89 1.89 -16.72
C TYR A 87 10.67 3.14 -17.12
N ALA A 88 11.81 2.99 -17.81
CA ALA A 88 12.62 4.12 -18.25
C ALA A 88 11.85 5.03 -19.23
N GLU A 89 11.08 4.46 -20.17
CA GLU A 89 10.25 5.23 -21.09
C GLU A 89 9.15 6.04 -20.37
N LYS A 90 8.43 5.40 -19.44
CA LYS A 90 7.36 6.04 -18.65
C LYS A 90 7.89 7.18 -17.78
N THR A 91 9.11 7.04 -17.27
CA THR A 91 9.73 8.06 -16.42
C THR A 91 10.18 9.26 -17.26
N LYS A 92 10.82 9.03 -18.42
CA LYS A 92 11.22 10.09 -19.36
C LYS A 92 10.04 10.92 -19.86
N LYS A 93 8.90 10.28 -20.14
CA LYS A 93 7.67 10.98 -20.57
C LYS A 93 7.06 11.86 -19.47
N ALA A 94 7.32 11.58 -18.20
CA ALA A 94 6.81 12.39 -17.10
C ALA A 94 7.67 13.65 -16.84
N GLU A 95 8.91 13.66 -17.32
CA GLU A 95 9.86 14.78 -17.16
C GLU A 95 9.88 15.74 -18.36
N ALA A 96 9.31 15.34 -19.49
CA ALA A 96 9.15 16.15 -20.71
C ALA A 96 7.78 16.85 -20.74
#